data_AF-A0A520AFS4-F1
#
_entry.id   AF-A0A520AFS4-F1
#
_cell.length_a   1.000
_cell.length_b   1.000
_cell.length_c   1.000
_cell.angle_alpha   90.00
_cell.angle_beta   90.00
_cell.angle_gamma   90.00
#
_symmetry.space_group_name_H-M   'P 1'
#
loop_
_entity.id
_entity.type
_entity.pdbx_description
1 polymer ?
#
loop_
_entity_poly.entity_id
_entity_poly.type
_entity_poly.pdbx_seq_one_letter_code
_entity_poly.pdbx_strand_id
1 'polypeptide(L)'
;MTDLPSLIAPIVLGIVEGSTEFIPVSSTGHLILTERLIGYEGRQAGISDVVIQVGAILAICWLYRARLWSVVSGLSSDADARRFSRNVLVAFLPSVVVGALAHDFIKRLSVHRFQLLVAALLSVTAVQMIVTG
;
A
#
# COMPACT_ATOMS: atom_id res chain seq x y z
N MET A 1 -21.24 20.49 2.32
CA MET A 1 -22.33 20.17 1.39
C MET A 1 -22.02 18.79 0.85
N THR A 2 -22.81 17.78 1.19
CA THR A 2 -22.55 16.38 0.84
C THR A 2 -23.11 16.10 -0.54
N ASP A 3 -22.28 16.28 -1.57
CA ASP A 3 -22.65 15.89 -2.93
C ASP A 3 -22.62 14.36 -3.01
N LEU A 4 -23.59 13.73 -3.69
CA LEU A 4 -23.66 12.28 -3.88
C LEU A 4 -22.32 11.62 -4.32
N PRO A 5 -21.47 12.26 -5.16
CA PRO A 5 -20.12 11.77 -5.48
C PRO A 5 -19.19 11.65 -4.27
N SER A 6 -19.32 12.52 -3.27
CA SER A 6 -18.45 12.51 -2.08
C SER A 6 -18.67 11.31 -1.15
N LEU A 7 -19.82 10.62 -1.27
CA LEU A 7 -20.13 9.41 -0.51
C LEU A 7 -19.86 8.14 -1.32
N ILE A 8 -20.18 8.15 -2.62
CA ILE A 8 -20.05 6.98 -3.48
C ILE A 8 -18.59 6.76 -3.91
N ALA A 9 -17.86 7.83 -4.24
CA ALA A 9 -16.48 7.70 -4.72
C ALA A 9 -15.56 7.00 -3.71
N PRO A 10 -15.55 7.33 -2.41
CA PRO A 10 -14.71 6.61 -1.43
C PRO A 10 -15.09 5.14 -1.27
N ILE A 11 -16.36 4.77 -1.46
CA ILE A 11 -16.79 3.37 -1.40
C ILE A 11 -16.21 2.59 -2.59
N VAL A 12 -16.29 3.15 -3.80
CA VAL A 12 -15.72 2.54 -5.01
C VAL A 12 -14.21 2.43 -4.89
N LEU A 13 -13.53 3.51 -4.48
CA LEU A 13 -12.08 3.51 -4.23
C LEU A 13 -11.69 2.49 -3.16
N GLY A 14 -12.50 2.33 -2.11
CA GLY A 14 -12.31 1.33 -1.06
C GLY A 14 -12.36 -0.10 -1.58
N ILE A 15 -13.29 -0.41 -2.49
CA ILE A 15 -13.37 -1.73 -3.13
C ILE A 15 -12.15 -1.97 -4.03
N VAL A 16 -11.73 -0.95 -4.79
CA VAL A 16 -10.55 -1.04 -5.67
C VAL A 16 -9.30 -1.29 -4.83
N GLU A 17 -9.05 -0.50 -3.79
CA GLU A 17 -7.91 -0.69 -2.90
C GLU A 17 -7.95 -2.07 -2.24
N GLY A 18 -9.06 -2.43 -1.60
CA GLY A 18 -9.18 -3.70 -0.88
C GLY A 18 -8.99 -4.92 -1.78
N SER A 19 -9.30 -4.81 -3.08
CA SER A 19 -9.11 -5.88 -4.07
C SER A 19 -7.70 -5.91 -4.67
N THR A 20 -7.01 -4.76 -4.72
CA THR A 20 -5.72 -4.62 -5.44
C THR A 20 -4.51 -4.50 -4.53
N GLU A 21 -4.66 -4.12 -3.26
CA GLU A 21 -3.54 -3.96 -2.31
C GLU A 21 -2.84 -5.29 -2.00
N PHE A 22 -3.59 -6.39 -2.04
CA PHE A 22 -3.06 -7.73 -1.70
C PHE A 22 -2.62 -8.54 -2.92
N ILE A 23 -2.79 -7.99 -4.12
CA ILE A 23 -2.37 -8.59 -5.37
C ILE A 23 -1.28 -7.69 -5.98
N PRO A 24 -0.19 -8.25 -6.54
CA PRO A 24 0.89 -7.45 -7.11
C PRO A 24 0.54 -6.79 -8.46
N VAL A 25 -0.41 -5.84 -8.42
CA VAL A 25 -0.95 -5.12 -9.59
C VAL A 25 -0.84 -3.58 -9.46
N SER A 26 -0.18 -3.06 -8.41
CA SER A 26 -0.10 -1.63 -8.05
C SER A 26 -1.45 -1.00 -7.77
N SER A 27 -1.82 -0.97 -6.49
CA SER A 27 -3.05 -0.36 -5.98
C SER A 27 -3.12 1.14 -6.23
N THR A 28 -2.02 1.88 -5.99
CA THR A 28 -1.94 3.33 -6.23
C THR A 28 -2.24 3.72 -7.68
N GLY A 29 -1.82 2.91 -8.66
CA GLY A 29 -2.12 3.17 -10.07
C GLY A 29 -3.61 3.02 -10.39
N HIS A 30 -4.25 2.01 -9.81
CA HIS A 30 -5.68 1.75 -9.99
C HIS A 30 -6.54 2.81 -9.30
N LEU A 31 -6.14 3.29 -8.12
CA LEU A 31 -6.81 4.40 -7.43
C LEU A 31 -6.78 5.67 -8.28
N ILE A 32 -5.59 6.13 -8.71
CA ILE A 32 -5.44 7.34 -9.54
C ILE A 32 -6.25 7.24 -10.85
N LEU A 33 -6.27 6.05 -11.48
CA LEU A 33 -7.07 5.85 -12.69
C LEU A 33 -8.57 5.94 -12.37
N THR A 34 -9.01 5.31 -11.29
CA THR A 34 -10.42 5.30 -10.88
C THR A 34 -10.89 6.70 -10.50
N GLU A 35 -10.10 7.46 -9.75
CA GLU A 35 -10.35 8.87 -9.42
C GLU A 35 -10.60 9.72 -10.66
N ARG A 36 -9.75 9.58 -11.69
CA ARG A 36 -9.89 10.27 -12.98
C ARG A 36 -11.15 9.86 -13.74
N LEU A 37 -11.50 8.57 -13.70
CA LEU A 37 -12.69 8.05 -14.39
C LEU A 37 -13.99 8.56 -13.75
N ILE A 38 -14.03 8.71 -12.43
CA ILE A 38 -15.20 9.18 -11.69
C ILE A 38 -15.20 10.70 -11.44
N GLY A 39 -14.13 11.41 -11.85
CA GLY A 39 -13.96 12.85 -11.65
C GLY A 39 -13.79 13.26 -10.17
N TYR A 40 -13.33 12.35 -9.31
CA TYR A 40 -13.11 12.60 -7.89
C TYR A 40 -11.62 12.87 -7.65
N GLU A 41 -11.23 14.13 -7.83
CA GLU A 41 -9.83 14.55 -7.74
C GLU A 41 -9.62 15.66 -6.70
N GLY A 42 -8.36 15.94 -6.37
CA GLY A 42 -7.97 17.04 -5.50
C GLY A 42 -7.77 16.62 -4.05
N ARG A 43 -7.85 17.60 -3.13
CA ARG A 43 -7.46 17.40 -1.72
C ARG A 43 -8.28 16.32 -1.03
N GLN A 44 -9.58 16.23 -1.33
CA GLN A 44 -10.47 15.28 -0.66
C GLN A 44 -10.19 13.84 -1.11
N ALA A 45 -9.86 13.65 -2.39
CA ALA A 45 -9.48 12.37 -2.97
C ALA A 45 -8.19 11.84 -2.33
N GLY A 46 -7.15 12.68 -2.25
CA GLY A 46 -5.90 12.30 -1.59
C GLY A 46 -6.03 12.04 -0.08
N ILE A 47 -7.03 12.59 0.62
CA ILE A 47 -7.33 12.23 2.01
C ILE A 47 -8.04 10.87 2.06
N SER A 48 -9.00 10.63 1.16
CA SER A 48 -9.69 9.34 1.03
C SER A 48 -8.73 8.20 0.74
N ASP A 49 -7.76 8.39 -0.16
CA ASP A 49 -6.74 7.38 -0.50
C ASP A 49 -5.98 6.92 0.74
N VAL A 50 -5.48 7.87 1.54
CA VAL A 50 -4.75 7.56 2.78
C VAL A 50 -5.65 6.82 3.79
N VAL A 51 -6.90 7.25 3.93
CA VAL A 51 -7.86 6.61 4.85
C VAL A 51 -8.21 5.19 4.41
N ILE A 52 -8.43 4.98 3.12
CA ILE A 52 -8.78 3.70 2.52
C ILE A 52 -7.60 2.71 2.65
N GLN A 53 -6.37 3.15 2.39
CA GLN A 53 -5.17 2.34 2.57
C GLN A 53 -4.95 1.95 4.04
N VAL A 54 -5.20 2.88 4.99
CA VAL A 54 -5.21 2.54 6.42
C VAL A 54 -6.27 1.48 6.72
N GLY A 55 -7.44 1.54 6.08
CA GLY A 55 -8.47 0.50 6.15
C GLY A 55 -7.96 -0.87 5.70
N ALA A 56 -7.22 -0.93 4.58
CA ALA A 56 -6.62 -2.18 4.09
C ALA A 56 -5.58 -2.76 5.07
N ILE A 57 -4.73 -1.91 5.67
CA ILE A 57 -3.77 -2.31 6.71
C ILE A 57 -4.52 -2.87 7.94
N LEU A 58 -5.57 -2.18 8.38
CA LEU A 58 -6.39 -2.62 9.51
C LEU A 58 -7.07 -3.98 9.24
N ALA A 59 -7.48 -4.25 7.99
CA ALA A 59 -8.03 -5.54 7.61
C ALA A 59 -7.02 -6.68 7.81
N ILE A 60 -5.75 -6.49 7.42
CA ILE A 60 -4.67 -7.45 7.69
C ILE A 60 -4.42 -7.58 9.20
N CYS A 61 -4.33 -6.46 9.93
CA CYS A 61 -4.12 -6.48 11.37
C CYS A 61 -5.23 -7.26 12.10
N TRP A 62 -6.47 -7.10 11.66
CA TRP A 62 -7.61 -7.85 12.19
C TRP A 62 -7.54 -9.34 11.82
N LEU A 63 -7.25 -9.66 10.55
CA LEU A 63 -7.14 -11.04 10.06
C LEU A 63 -6.06 -11.82 10.83
N TYR A 64 -4.90 -11.20 11.08
CA TYR A 64 -3.77 -11.82 11.78
C TYR A 64 -3.67 -11.46 13.26
N ARG A 65 -4.73 -10.90 13.87
CA ARG A 65 -4.71 -10.39 15.26
C ARG A 65 -4.13 -11.36 16.29
N ALA A 66 -4.48 -12.65 16.20
CA ALA A 66 -4.01 -13.66 17.14
C ALA A 66 -2.50 -13.89 17.01
N ARG A 67 -1.98 -13.92 15.77
CA ARG A 67 -0.56 -14.06 15.47
C ARG A 67 0.23 -12.81 15.85
N LEU A 68 -0.31 -11.63 15.59
CA LEU A 68 0.31 -10.37 16.01
C LEU A 68 0.39 -10.30 17.53
N TRP A 69 -0.68 -10.69 18.23
CA TRP A 69 -0.70 -10.74 19.69
C TRP A 69 0.29 -11.77 20.25
N SER A 70 0.38 -12.96 19.66
CA SER A 70 1.34 -13.99 20.09
C SER A 70 2.79 -13.53 19.90
N VAL A 71 3.09 -12.84 18.80
CA VAL A 71 4.41 -12.27 18.56
C VAL A 71 4.73 -11.20 19.60
N VAL A 72 3.83 -10.23 19.81
CA VAL A 72 4.04 -9.12 20.74
C VAL A 72 4.20 -9.60 22.18
N SER A 73 3.32 -10.50 22.64
CA SER A 73 3.42 -11.08 23.99
C SER A 73 4.61 -12.03 24.16
N GLY A 74 5.06 -12.68 23.08
CA GLY A 74 6.20 -13.59 23.05
C GLY A 74 7.56 -12.91 22.88
N LEU A 75 7.64 -11.61 22.60
CA LEU A 75 8.90 -10.91 22.29
C LEU A 75 10.00 -11.12 23.34
N SER A 76 9.65 -11.17 24.62
CA SER A 76 10.61 -11.31 25.71
C SER A 76 10.99 -12.76 26.03
N SER A 77 10.09 -13.71 25.74
CA SER A 77 10.15 -15.07 26.31
C SER A 77 10.24 -16.17 25.26
N ASP A 78 9.84 -15.89 24.01
CA ASP A 78 9.76 -16.86 22.92
C ASP A 78 10.81 -16.58 21.83
N ALA A 79 11.65 -17.59 21.57
CA ALA A 79 12.67 -17.52 20.54
C ALA A 79 12.07 -17.41 19.13
N ASP A 80 10.91 -18.02 18.88
CA ASP A 80 10.24 -17.99 17.58
C ASP A 80 9.59 -16.62 17.33
N ALA A 81 8.94 -16.02 18.33
CA ALA A 81 8.45 -14.65 18.27
C ALA A 81 9.59 -13.65 17.96
N ARG A 82 10.74 -13.78 18.63
CA ARG A 82 11.93 -12.94 18.35
C ARG A 82 12.48 -13.16 16.96
N ARG A 83 12.57 -14.41 16.50
CA ARG A 83 13.04 -14.74 15.15
C ARG A 83 12.12 -14.15 14.09
N PHE A 84 10.81 -14.27 14.27
CA PHE A 84 9.83 -13.66 13.38
C PHE A 84 9.98 -12.14 13.33
N SER A 85 9.97 -11.46 14.49
CA SER A 85 10.12 -10.01 14.56
C SER A 85 11.43 -9.51 13.97
N ARG A 86 12.55 -10.19 14.25
CA ARG A 86 13.84 -9.87 13.63
C ARG A 86 13.80 -10.02 12.12
N ASN A 87 13.21 -11.10 11.60
CA ASN A 87 13.10 -11.32 10.16
C ASN A 87 12.26 -10.21 9.50
N VAL A 88 11.14 -9.81 10.12
CA VAL A 88 10.32 -8.69 9.64
C VAL A 88 11.12 -7.39 9.64
N LEU A 89 11.85 -7.09 10.72
CA LEU A 89 12.67 -5.88 10.80
C LEU A 89 13.77 -5.86 9.73
N VAL A 90 14.48 -6.97 9.54
CA VAL A 90 15.55 -7.08 8.52
C VAL A 90 14.98 -6.95 7.10
N ALA A 91 13.78 -7.47 6.83
CA ALA A 91 13.11 -7.31 5.55
C ALA A 91 12.59 -5.89 5.31
N PHE A 92 12.14 -5.20 6.37
CA PHE A 92 11.51 -3.87 6.28
C PHE A 92 12.53 -2.71 6.31
N LEU A 93 13.60 -2.82 7.10
CA LEU A 93 14.58 -1.75 7.30
C LEU A 93 15.19 -1.21 6.00
N PRO A 94 15.62 -2.04 5.03
CA PRO A 94 16.14 -1.54 3.76
C PRO A 94 15.13 -0.65 3.03
N SER A 95 13.86 -1.05 3.01
CA SER A 95 12.79 -0.28 2.38
C SER A 95 12.57 1.08 3.05
N VAL A 96 12.63 1.15 4.39
CA VAL A 96 12.54 2.42 5.13
C VAL A 96 13.71 3.34 4.81
N VAL A 97 14.94 2.81 4.81
CA VAL A 97 16.14 3.60 4.54
C VAL A 97 16.11 4.15 3.13
N VAL A 98 15.83 3.29 2.13
CA VAL A 98 15.72 3.71 0.73
C VAL A 98 14.59 4.72 0.56
N GLY A 99 13.42 4.48 1.17
CA GLY A 99 12.29 5.40 1.13
C GLY A 99 12.62 6.78 1.71
N ALA A 100 13.29 6.83 2.86
CA ALA A 100 13.68 8.08 3.51
C ALA A 100 14.72 8.86 2.68
N LEU A 101 15.72 8.18 2.11
CA LEU A 101 16.75 8.82 1.29
C LEU A 101 16.22 9.26 -0.08
N ALA A 102 15.29 8.50 -0.67
CA ALA A 102 14.74 8.78 -1.99
C ALA A 102 13.52 9.72 -1.95
N HIS A 103 12.96 10.05 -0.78
CA HIS A 103 11.73 10.84 -0.64
C HIS A 103 11.76 12.16 -1.42
N ASP A 104 12.84 12.93 -1.26
CA ASP A 104 13.00 14.22 -1.95
C ASP A 104 13.20 14.05 -3.46
N PHE A 105 13.85 12.96 -3.89
CA PHE A 105 14.00 12.62 -5.30
C PHE A 105 12.64 12.28 -5.93
N ILE A 106 11.85 11.44 -5.26
CA ILE A 106 10.51 11.02 -5.71
C ILE A 106 9.58 12.23 -5.86
N LYS A 107 9.58 13.15 -4.88
CA LYS A 107 8.75 14.37 -4.94
C LYS A 107 9.14 15.33 -6.07
N ARG A 108 10.39 15.29 -6.54
CA ARG A 108 10.88 16.15 -7.63
C ARG A 108 10.60 15.59 -9.02
N LEU A 109 10.17 14.33 -9.13
CA LEU A 109 9.82 13.72 -10.41
C LEU A 109 8.53 14.34 -10.95
N SER A 110 8.58 14.80 -12.21
CA SER A 110 7.38 15.20 -12.93
C SER A 110 6.42 14.00 -13.08
N VAL A 111 5.11 14.27 -13.10
CA VAL A 111 4.05 13.24 -13.18
C VAL A 111 4.30 12.20 -14.28
N HIS A 112 4.75 12.62 -15.46
CA HIS A 112 5.09 11.71 -16.56
C HIS A 112 6.24 10.75 -16.22
N ARG A 113 7.30 11.23 -15.55
CA ARG A 113 8.44 10.41 -15.14
C ARG A 113 8.05 9.44 -14.03
N PHE A 114 7.20 9.89 -13.12
CA PHE A 114 6.63 9.04 -12.08
C PHE A 114 5.80 7.90 -12.68
N GLN A 115 4.92 8.20 -13.65
CA GLN A 115 4.12 7.20 -14.36
C GLN A 115 4.98 6.16 -15.10
N LEU A 116 6.03 6.59 -15.81
CA LEU A 116 6.97 5.68 -16.47
C LEU A 116 7.71 4.78 -15.48
N LEU A 117 8.11 5.34 -14.33
CA LEU A 117 8.80 4.60 -13.29
C LEU A 117 7.89 3.54 -12.66
N VAL A 118 6.64 3.89 -12.34
CA VAL A 118 5.64 2.93 -11.84
C VAL A 118 5.37 1.82 -12.87
N ALA A 119 5.23 2.17 -14.15
CA ALA A 119 5.03 1.19 -15.22
C ALA A 119 6.23 0.24 -15.38
N ALA A 120 7.46 0.75 -15.28
CA ALA A 120 8.68 -0.05 -15.32
C ALA A 120 8.76 -1.01 -14.12
N LEU A 121 8.44 -0.54 -12.91
CA LEU A 121 8.42 -1.38 -11.72
C LEU A 121 7.37 -2.49 -11.83
N LEU A 122 6.18 -2.18 -12.32
CA LEU A 122 5.09 -3.14 -12.55
C LEU A 122 5.49 -4.24 -13.54
N SER A 123 6.18 -3.87 -14.62
CA SER A 123 6.65 -4.84 -15.61
C SER A 123 7.76 -5.74 -15.05
N VAL A 124 8.66 -5.20 -14.22
CA VAL A 124 9.66 -6.01 -13.49
C VAL A 124 8.98 -6.97 -12.52
N THR A 125 7.99 -6.52 -11.73
CA THR A 125 7.26 -7.41 -10.81
C THR A 125 6.51 -8.50 -11.54
N ALA A 126 5.89 -8.19 -12.69
CA ALA A 126 5.20 -9.18 -13.51
C ALA A 126 6.18 -10.26 -14.03
N VAL A 127 7.37 -9.87 -14.51
CA VAL A 127 8.41 -10.81 -14.95
C VAL A 127 8.90 -11.68 -13.80
N GLN A 128 9.18 -11.09 -12.62
CA GLN A 128 9.60 -11.84 -11.44
C GLN A 128 8.58 -12.89 -11.01
N MET A 129 7.29 -12.57 -11.08
CA MET A 129 6.22 -13.51 -10.77
C MET A 129 6.14 -14.67 -11.77
N ILE A 130 6.31 -14.40 -13.06
CA ILE A 130 6.33 -15.46 -14.10
C ILE A 130 7.54 -16.39 -13.93
N VAL A 131 8.69 -15.87 -13.51
CA VAL A 131 9.91 -16.66 -13.33
C VAL A 131 9.88 -17.50 -12.04
N THR A 132 9.14 -17.04 -11.01
CA THR A 132 9.13 -17.67 -9.67
C THR A 132 7.91 -18.56 -9.43
N GLY A 133 6.84 -18.41 -10.21
CA GLY A 133 5.61 -19.21 -10.14
C GLY A 133 5.67 -20.45 -11.04
#